data_AF-A0AAW0G986-F1
#
_entry.id   AF-A0AAW0G986-F1
#
_cell.length_a   1.000
_cell.length_b   1.000
_cell.length_c   1.000
_cell.angle_alpha   90.00
_cell.angle_beta   90.00
_cell.angle_gamma   90.00
#
_symmetry.space_group_name_H-M   'P 1'
#
loop_
_entity.id
_entity.type
_entity.pdbx_description
1 polymer ?
#
loop_
_entity_poly.entity_id
_entity_poly.type
_entity_poly.pdbx_seq_one_letter_code
_entity_poly.pdbx_strand_id
1 'polypeptide(L)'
;MPKTLEIRTNDFSGRSYYSTCALPTNETVLDIDTPYSCTIYKQFRTEVCAECFDYQSGRRGFLTCREYSENAGLSFCDPDCRDVWIRREGVDLIGYLAKLETRRLKKKGKETGCLRAVVTDEEIEEAWGRVEEEEHSFKQARKWGQLLLDDFEADIARYVLMALYHQSLEPQPSQEFCHLTSNGDEPSTLAPVALFLDLDMQTGTHFLLYSQTKPHRLISFRNCWITIFEYTRSSKRFLVNLFDGHLSRKS
;
A
#
# COMPACT_ATOMS: atom_id res chain seq x y z
N MET A 1 2.69 -3.31 -21.07
CA MET A 1 3.42 -4.59 -21.08
C MET A 1 4.20 -4.69 -22.38
N PRO A 2 5.52 -4.98 -22.34
CA PRO A 2 6.27 -5.28 -23.56
C PRO A 2 5.63 -6.49 -24.26
N LYS A 3 5.53 -6.46 -25.60
CA LYS A 3 4.88 -7.52 -26.40
C LYS A 3 5.56 -8.90 -26.26
N THR A 4 6.72 -8.94 -25.61
CA THR A 4 7.59 -10.11 -25.44
C THR A 4 7.29 -10.92 -24.18
N LEU A 5 6.39 -10.45 -23.31
CA LEU A 5 6.00 -11.13 -22.08
C LEU A 5 4.51 -11.41 -22.04
N GLU A 6 4.15 -12.59 -21.53
CA GLU A 6 2.79 -12.96 -21.19
C GLU A 6 2.72 -13.54 -19.78
N ILE A 7 1.58 -13.36 -19.12
CA ILE A 7 1.33 -13.92 -17.80
C ILE A 7 0.63 -15.27 -17.99
N ARG A 8 1.17 -16.32 -17.38
CA ARG A 8 0.52 -17.65 -17.32
C ARG A 8 0.39 -18.08 -15.86
N THR A 9 -0.67 -18.82 -15.56
CA THR A 9 -0.87 -19.46 -14.26
C THR A 9 -0.37 -20.90 -14.30
N ASN A 10 0.37 -21.31 -13.29
CA ASN A 10 0.90 -22.65 -13.09
C ASN A 10 0.42 -23.19 -11.74
N ASP A 11 0.03 -24.46 -11.69
CA ASP A 11 -0.54 -25.13 -10.51
C ASP A 11 0.38 -25.08 -9.29
N PHE A 12 1.70 -25.03 -9.49
CA PHE A 12 2.69 -25.06 -8.39
C PHE A 12 3.26 -23.69 -8.02
N SER A 13 3.27 -22.74 -8.96
CA SER A 13 3.92 -21.43 -8.78
C SER A 13 2.98 -20.24 -8.91
N GLY A 14 1.69 -20.47 -9.15
CA GLY A 14 0.71 -19.41 -9.37
C GLY A 14 1.00 -18.64 -10.66
N ARG A 15 0.87 -17.31 -10.62
CA ARG A 15 1.08 -16.46 -11.81
C ARG A 15 2.56 -16.20 -12.05
N SER A 16 3.00 -16.35 -13.28
CA SER A 16 4.39 -16.16 -13.68
C SER A 16 4.49 -15.53 -15.07
N TYR A 17 5.55 -14.77 -15.30
CA TYR A 17 5.84 -14.20 -16.62
C TYR A 17 6.60 -15.21 -17.48
N TYR A 18 6.13 -15.39 -18.71
CA TYR A 18 6.78 -16.20 -19.73
C TYR A 18 7.13 -15.31 -20.91
N SER A 19 8.28 -15.57 -21.55
CA SER A 19 8.59 -14.88 -22.80
C SER A 19 7.86 -15.54 -23.96
N THR A 20 7.29 -14.72 -24.84
CA THR A 20 6.62 -15.17 -26.07
C THR A 20 7.61 -15.44 -27.21
N CYS A 21 8.89 -15.08 -27.03
CA CYS A 21 9.96 -15.28 -28.01
C CYS A 21 11.31 -15.60 -27.34
N ALA A 22 12.32 -15.95 -28.12
CA ALA A 22 13.68 -16.08 -27.60
C ALA A 22 14.25 -14.69 -27.27
N LEU A 23 14.77 -14.52 -26.05
CA LEU A 23 15.38 -13.27 -25.58
C LEU A 23 16.90 -13.31 -25.82
N PRO A 24 17.48 -12.35 -26.57
CA PRO A 24 18.92 -12.16 -26.64
C PRO A 24 19.62 -12.04 -25.27
N THR A 25 20.89 -12.40 -25.25
CA THR A 25 21.75 -12.17 -24.08
C THR A 25 21.86 -10.67 -23.79
N ASN A 26 21.75 -10.30 -22.52
CA ASN A 26 21.79 -8.91 -22.03
C ASN A 26 20.64 -8.01 -22.50
N GLU A 27 19.48 -8.59 -22.86
CA GLU A 27 18.28 -7.79 -23.15
C GLU A 27 17.54 -7.40 -21.86
N THR A 28 17.12 -6.12 -21.78
CA THR A 28 16.23 -5.65 -20.71
C THR A 28 14.83 -6.18 -20.95
N VAL A 29 14.39 -7.09 -20.09
CA VAL A 29 13.09 -7.77 -20.21
C VAL A 29 11.93 -6.90 -19.72
N LEU A 30 12.16 -6.20 -18.61
CA LEU A 30 11.19 -5.32 -17.98
C LEU A 30 11.94 -4.14 -17.39
N ASP A 31 11.52 -2.94 -17.78
CA ASP A 31 12.03 -1.69 -17.23
C ASP A 31 10.90 -1.03 -16.43
N ILE A 32 11.15 -0.76 -15.16
CA ILE A 32 10.17 -0.18 -14.23
C ILE A 32 10.80 1.08 -13.65
N ASP A 33 10.42 2.23 -14.19
CA ASP A 33 10.97 3.52 -13.78
C ASP A 33 10.53 3.94 -12.38
N THR A 34 9.38 3.47 -11.91
CA THR A 34 8.82 3.87 -10.61
C THR A 34 8.14 2.70 -9.92
N PRO A 35 8.49 2.40 -8.66
CA PRO A 35 7.79 1.37 -7.90
C PRO A 35 6.35 1.80 -7.60
N TYR A 36 5.42 0.86 -7.62
CA TYR A 36 4.02 1.13 -7.28
C TYR A 36 3.85 1.66 -5.85
N SER A 37 4.70 1.24 -4.93
CA SER A 37 4.81 1.84 -3.60
C SER A 37 6.20 1.59 -3.05
N CYS A 38 6.65 2.46 -2.15
CA CYS A 38 7.95 2.35 -1.52
C CYS A 38 7.92 2.97 -0.11
N THR A 39 8.79 2.48 0.77
CA THR A 39 8.97 3.08 2.10
C THR A 39 10.45 3.02 2.47
N ILE A 40 11.00 4.16 2.92
CA ILE A 40 12.34 4.21 3.50
C ILE A 40 12.17 4.00 5.00
N TYR A 41 12.85 3.01 5.56
CA TYR A 41 12.79 2.77 6.99
C TYR A 41 13.25 3.99 7.77
N LYS A 42 12.58 4.28 8.89
CA LYS A 42 12.82 5.48 9.69
C LYS A 42 14.29 5.78 9.95
N GLN A 43 15.07 4.75 10.28
CA GLN A 43 16.48 4.88 10.60
C GLN A 43 17.35 5.40 9.46
N PHE A 44 16.87 5.31 8.21
CA PHE A 44 17.59 5.74 7.01
C PHE A 44 16.98 6.99 6.35
N ARG A 45 15.84 7.50 6.83
CA ARG A 45 15.14 8.61 6.17
C ARG A 45 15.92 9.92 6.13
N THR A 46 16.88 10.11 7.02
CA THR A 46 17.75 11.30 7.00
C THR A 46 18.98 11.12 6.11
N GLU A 47 19.14 9.95 5.49
CA GLU A 47 20.33 9.56 4.74
C GLU A 47 20.00 9.04 3.33
N VAL A 48 18.73 8.76 3.04
CA VAL A 48 18.23 8.27 1.74
C VAL A 48 17.27 9.29 1.13
N CYS A 49 17.48 9.61 -0.14
CA CYS A 49 16.56 10.45 -0.91
C CYS A 49 15.24 9.70 -1.19
N ALA A 50 14.10 10.34 -0.95
CA ALA A 50 12.78 9.76 -1.18
C ALA A 50 12.40 9.63 -2.66
N GLU A 51 13.13 10.28 -3.57
CA GLU A 51 12.92 10.19 -5.01
C GLU A 51 13.88 9.20 -5.66
N CYS A 52 15.19 9.47 -5.59
CA CYS A 52 16.19 8.68 -6.31
C CYS A 52 16.79 7.52 -5.49
N PHE A 53 16.39 7.36 -4.22
CA PHE A 53 16.95 6.36 -3.29
C PHE A 53 18.47 6.44 -3.07
N ASP A 54 19.12 7.52 -3.50
CA ASP A 54 20.55 7.73 -3.26
C ASP A 54 20.84 7.82 -1.76
N TYR A 55 21.82 7.03 -1.32
CA TYR A 55 22.24 6.94 0.08
C TYR A 55 23.50 7.77 0.32
N GLN A 56 23.38 8.85 1.10
CA GLN A 56 24.48 9.78 1.36
C GLN A 56 25.13 9.60 2.73
N SER A 57 25.39 8.35 3.16
CA SER A 57 26.31 7.95 4.25
C SER A 57 26.45 8.96 5.42
N GLY A 58 25.33 9.38 6.01
CA GLY A 58 25.31 10.26 7.19
C GLY A 58 25.37 11.78 6.94
N ARG A 59 25.25 12.25 5.68
CA ARG A 59 25.19 13.69 5.38
C ARG A 59 23.91 14.31 5.93
N ARG A 60 24.07 15.26 6.86
CA ARG A 60 22.97 16.01 7.46
C ARG A 60 22.70 17.27 6.64
N GLY A 61 21.93 17.14 5.58
CA GLY A 61 21.61 18.28 4.70
C GLY A 61 20.45 18.04 3.73
N PHE A 62 19.69 16.96 3.89
CA PHE A 62 18.56 16.67 3.03
C PHE A 62 17.50 17.76 3.15
N LEU A 63 16.99 18.18 2.00
CA LEU A 63 15.82 19.04 1.93
C LEU A 63 14.59 18.27 2.39
N THR A 64 13.66 18.95 3.04
CA THR A 64 12.41 18.35 3.54
C THR A 64 11.22 19.09 2.94
N CYS A 65 10.05 18.46 2.87
CA CYS A 65 8.81 19.11 2.41
C CYS A 65 8.13 19.98 3.48
N ARG A 66 8.91 20.70 4.30
CA ARG A 66 8.37 21.55 5.39
C ARG A 66 7.46 22.67 4.89
N GLU A 67 7.68 23.11 3.65
CA GLU A 67 6.85 24.10 2.97
C GLU A 67 5.40 23.61 2.75
N TYR A 68 5.20 22.29 2.66
CA TYR A 68 3.89 21.67 2.43
C TYR A 68 3.33 21.02 3.70
N SER A 69 4.17 20.49 4.59
CA SER A 69 3.75 19.95 5.88
C SER A 69 4.91 19.82 6.87
N GLU A 70 4.64 20.03 8.16
CA GLU A 70 5.67 20.12 9.22
C GLU A 70 6.59 18.89 9.31
N ASN A 71 6.11 17.68 8.98
CA ASN A 71 6.95 16.47 8.93
C ASN A 71 6.27 15.29 8.20
N ALA A 72 6.47 15.16 6.89
CA ALA A 72 6.01 13.99 6.12
C ALA A 72 6.99 12.80 6.14
N GLY A 73 8.09 12.88 6.92
CA GLY A 73 9.14 11.86 6.90
C GLY A 73 9.82 11.71 5.53
N LEU A 74 9.81 12.76 4.72
CA LEU A 74 10.41 12.82 3.39
C LEU A 74 11.71 13.63 3.45
N SER A 75 12.71 13.21 2.70
CA SER A 75 14.03 13.85 2.60
C SER A 75 14.55 13.73 1.17
N PHE A 76 15.14 14.80 0.64
CA PHE A 76 15.60 14.89 -0.75
C PHE A 76 17.03 15.40 -0.82
N CYS A 77 17.82 14.88 -1.76
CA CYS A 77 19.22 15.30 -1.93
C CYS A 77 19.34 16.73 -2.50
N ASP A 78 18.35 17.18 -3.28
CA ASP A 78 18.31 18.49 -3.93
C ASP A 78 16.86 18.91 -4.26
N PRO A 79 16.63 20.17 -4.69
CA PRO A 79 15.28 20.66 -5.02
C PRO A 79 14.65 19.94 -6.21
N ASP A 80 15.45 19.49 -7.17
CA ASP A 80 14.94 18.82 -8.37
C ASP A 80 14.27 17.49 -8.01
N CYS A 81 14.92 16.68 -7.17
CA CYS A 81 14.33 15.44 -6.65
C CYS A 81 13.03 15.68 -5.87
N ARG A 82 12.99 16.74 -5.06
CA ARG A 82 11.77 17.13 -4.33
C ARG A 82 10.64 17.49 -5.28
N ASP A 83 10.93 18.32 -6.27
CA ASP A 83 9.92 18.86 -7.17
C ASP A 83 9.42 17.79 -8.16
N VAL A 84 10.27 16.85 -8.58
CA VAL A 84 9.87 15.65 -9.34
C VAL A 84 8.93 14.78 -8.51
N TRP A 85 9.29 14.48 -7.27
CA TRP A 85 8.46 13.67 -6.37
C TRP A 85 7.08 14.33 -6.15
N ILE A 86 7.04 15.63 -5.86
CA ILE A 86 5.78 16.38 -5.67
C ILE A 86 4.93 16.36 -6.93
N ARG A 87 5.54 16.49 -8.11
CA ARG A 87 4.82 16.46 -9.39
C ARG A 87 4.21 15.10 -9.66
N ARG A 88 4.92 14.01 -9.34
CA ARG A 88 4.46 12.63 -9.54
C ARG A 88 3.36 12.25 -8.54
N GLU A 89 3.61 12.53 -7.27
CA GLU A 89 2.84 11.98 -6.15
C GLU A 89 1.75 12.93 -5.64
N GLY A 90 1.85 14.22 -5.96
CA GLY A 90 0.92 15.24 -5.51
C GLY A 90 1.12 15.72 -4.07
N VAL A 91 0.66 16.94 -3.81
CA VAL A 91 0.73 17.56 -2.47
C VAL A 91 -0.21 16.91 -1.46
N ASP A 92 -1.29 16.28 -1.92
CA ASP A 92 -2.26 15.62 -1.05
C ASP A 92 -1.63 14.44 -0.31
N LEU A 93 -0.83 13.62 -1.02
CA LEU A 93 -0.13 12.50 -0.42
C LEU A 93 0.84 12.96 0.68
N ILE A 94 1.51 14.10 0.51
CA ILE A 94 2.36 14.70 1.56
C ILE A 94 1.56 14.97 2.83
N GLY A 95 0.36 15.53 2.70
CA GLY A 95 -0.53 15.76 3.83
C GLY A 95 -0.93 14.47 4.54
N TYR A 96 -1.12 13.39 3.78
CA TYR A 96 -1.54 12.10 4.32
C TYR A 96 -0.37 11.43 5.07
N LEU A 97 0.82 11.47 4.47
CA LEU A 97 2.06 10.99 5.06
C LEU A 97 2.42 11.76 6.34
N ALA A 98 2.26 13.08 6.36
CA ALA A 98 2.52 13.88 7.54
C ALA A 98 1.57 13.55 8.70
N LYS A 99 0.29 13.36 8.42
CA LYS A 99 -0.68 12.92 9.44
C LYS A 99 -0.33 11.54 9.97
N LEU A 100 0.09 10.60 9.12
CA LEU A 100 0.57 9.30 9.55
C LEU A 100 1.79 9.43 10.47
N GLU A 101 2.75 10.31 10.16
CA GLU A 101 3.92 10.54 11.00
C GLU A 101 3.58 11.11 12.39
N THR A 102 2.47 11.84 12.55
CA THR A 102 2.01 12.26 13.88
C THR A 102 1.59 11.08 14.78
N ARG A 103 1.28 9.92 14.18
CA ARG A 103 0.89 8.70 14.91
C ARG A 103 2.07 7.84 15.31
N ARG A 104 3.27 8.13 14.81
CA ARG A 104 4.47 7.37 15.17
C ARG A 104 4.83 7.59 16.64
N LEU A 105 5.07 6.49 17.36
CA LEU A 105 5.57 6.49 18.73
C LEU A 105 6.91 7.21 18.79
N LYS A 106 6.98 8.26 19.63
CA LYS A 106 8.24 8.98 19.88
C LYS A 106 9.17 8.27 20.85
N LYS A 107 8.71 7.19 21.50
CA LYS A 107 9.43 6.52 22.59
C LYS A 107 9.88 5.12 22.15
N LYS A 108 11.14 4.77 22.45
CA LYS A 108 11.66 3.40 22.31
C LYS A 108 10.87 2.48 23.25
N GLY A 109 9.83 1.84 22.72
CA GLY A 109 9.25 0.67 23.36
C GLY A 109 10.33 -0.40 23.44
N LYS A 110 10.47 -1.04 24.60
CA LYS A 110 11.31 -2.23 24.73
C LYS A 110 10.72 -3.27 23.79
N GLU A 111 11.47 -3.68 22.77
CA GLU A 111 11.02 -4.73 21.86
C GLU A 111 10.80 -6.00 22.69
N THR A 112 9.54 -6.32 22.96
CA THR A 112 9.17 -7.61 23.54
C THR A 112 9.24 -8.64 22.41
N GLY A 113 10.43 -9.20 22.24
CA GLY A 113 10.65 -10.34 21.33
C GLY A 113 9.82 -11.52 21.79
N CYS A 114 8.76 -11.83 21.05
CA CYS A 114 8.01 -13.06 21.19
C CYS A 114 7.76 -13.58 19.77
N LEU A 115 8.65 -14.45 19.30
CA LEU A 115 8.41 -15.29 18.14
C LEU A 115 7.44 -16.38 18.58
N ARG A 116 6.23 -16.40 18.02
CA ARG A 116 5.23 -17.43 18.27
C ARG A 116 4.81 -18.12 16.97
N ALA A 117 4.09 -19.22 17.11
CA ALA A 117 3.78 -20.24 16.11
C ALA A 117 3.09 -19.69 14.83
N VAL A 118 3.16 -20.51 13.79
CA VAL A 118 2.48 -20.37 12.49
C VAL A 118 1.05 -19.89 12.71
N VAL A 119 0.71 -18.71 12.14
CA VAL A 119 -0.64 -18.17 12.10
C VAL A 119 -1.42 -18.96 11.05
N THR A 120 -2.60 -19.44 11.41
CA THR A 120 -3.50 -20.18 10.53
C THR A 120 -4.46 -19.23 9.80
N ASP A 121 -4.98 -19.66 8.64
CA ASP A 121 -5.95 -18.86 7.86
C ASP A 121 -7.22 -18.59 8.68
N GLU A 122 -7.65 -19.56 9.49
CA GLU A 122 -8.81 -19.40 10.38
C GLU A 122 -8.61 -18.30 11.43
N GLU A 123 -7.40 -18.17 11.98
CA GLU A 123 -7.07 -17.09 12.92
C GLU A 123 -7.09 -15.71 12.26
N ILE A 124 -6.73 -15.63 10.97
CA ILE A 124 -6.77 -14.40 10.17
C ILE A 124 -8.21 -14.00 9.91
N GLU A 125 -9.04 -14.92 9.42
CA GLU A 125 -10.46 -14.69 9.16
C GLU A 125 -11.22 -14.30 10.45
N GLU A 126 -10.97 -15.00 11.56
CA GLU A 126 -11.55 -14.64 12.86
C GLU A 126 -11.09 -13.25 13.33
N ALA A 127 -9.84 -12.88 13.06
CA ALA A 127 -9.35 -11.54 13.36
C ALA A 127 -10.06 -10.46 12.53
N TRP A 128 -10.30 -10.71 11.24
CA TRP A 128 -11.05 -9.80 10.38
C TRP A 128 -12.52 -9.66 10.79
N GLY A 129 -13.21 -10.76 11.10
CA GLY A 129 -14.58 -10.72 11.60
C GLY A 129 -14.74 -9.84 12.84
N ARG A 130 -13.81 -9.93 13.80
CA ARG A 130 -13.79 -9.04 14.98
C ARG A 130 -13.60 -7.57 14.60
N VAL A 131 -12.85 -7.27 13.54
CA VAL A 131 -12.67 -5.89 13.07
C VAL A 131 -13.96 -5.33 12.53
N GLU A 132 -14.64 -6.08 11.67
CA GLU A 132 -15.90 -5.67 11.08
C GLU A 132 -16.94 -5.39 12.17
N GLU A 133 -17.05 -6.27 13.17
CA GLU A 133 -17.92 -6.08 14.33
C GLU A 133 -17.55 -4.82 15.14
N GLU A 134 -16.26 -4.63 15.42
CA GLU A 134 -15.76 -3.48 16.18
C GLU A 134 -15.87 -2.16 15.41
N GLU A 135 -15.83 -2.17 14.08
CA GLU A 135 -15.89 -0.95 13.24
C GLU A 135 -17.20 -0.21 13.43
N HIS A 136 -18.30 -0.94 13.63
CA HIS A 136 -19.60 -0.34 13.92
C HIS A 136 -19.66 0.35 15.29
N SER A 137 -18.69 0.11 16.18
CA SER A 137 -18.61 0.74 17.50
C SER A 137 -17.87 2.07 17.45
N PHE A 138 -18.60 3.18 17.64
CA PHE A 138 -18.01 4.53 17.73
C PHE A 138 -16.88 4.64 18.77
N LYS A 139 -16.98 3.90 19.88
CA LYS A 139 -15.94 3.87 20.92
C LYS A 139 -14.65 3.25 20.39
N GLN A 140 -14.75 2.18 19.63
CA GLN A 140 -13.59 1.53 19.02
C GLN A 140 -13.00 2.39 17.92
N ALA A 141 -13.82 2.96 17.02
CA ALA A 141 -13.36 3.90 16.00
C ALA A 141 -12.57 5.08 16.60
N ARG A 142 -13.08 5.69 17.69
CA ARG A 142 -12.36 6.76 18.39
C ARG A 142 -11.05 6.28 19.01
N LYS A 143 -11.04 5.09 19.61
CA LYS A 143 -9.83 4.47 20.16
C LYS A 143 -8.80 4.24 19.05
N TRP A 144 -9.24 3.77 17.89
CA TRP A 144 -8.38 3.51 16.74
C TRP A 144 -7.75 4.80 16.19
N GLY A 145 -8.52 5.88 16.12
CA GLY A 145 -8.01 7.21 15.80
C GLY A 145 -7.03 7.81 16.82
N GLN A 146 -6.76 7.15 17.94
CA GLN A 146 -5.76 7.55 18.95
C GLN A 146 -4.58 6.60 19.04
N LEU A 147 -4.53 5.59 18.18
CA LEU A 147 -3.45 4.62 18.21
C LEU A 147 -2.14 5.23 17.78
N LEU A 148 -1.09 4.74 18.43
CA LEU A 148 0.27 5.09 18.16
C LEU A 148 0.96 3.88 17.56
N LEU A 149 1.67 4.11 16.47
CA LEU A 149 2.36 3.10 15.68
C LEU A 149 3.82 3.06 16.08
N ASP A 150 4.40 1.88 16.26
CA ASP A 150 5.86 1.80 16.34
C ASP A 150 6.54 2.11 15.00
N ASP A 151 7.87 2.10 15.00
CA ASP A 151 8.63 2.53 13.82
C ASP A 151 8.40 1.64 12.60
N PHE A 152 8.30 0.33 12.84
CA PHE A 152 8.01 -0.63 11.80
C PHE A 152 6.56 -0.49 11.32
N GLU A 153 5.60 -0.42 12.24
CA GLU A 153 4.18 -0.30 11.92
C GLU A 153 3.90 0.95 11.10
N ALA A 154 4.53 2.08 11.44
CA ALA A 154 4.43 3.32 10.69
C ALA A 154 5.10 3.24 9.29
N ASP A 155 6.17 2.45 9.13
CA ASP A 155 6.81 2.25 7.83
C ASP A 155 5.96 1.37 6.90
N ILE A 156 5.31 0.32 7.43
CA ILE A 156 4.33 -0.47 6.69
C ILE A 156 3.09 0.34 6.36
N ALA A 157 2.58 1.11 7.33
CA ALA A 157 1.46 2.02 7.12
C ALA A 157 1.67 2.96 5.95
N ARG A 158 2.89 3.51 5.87
CA ARG A 158 3.30 4.39 4.79
C ARG A 158 3.28 3.67 3.44
N TYR A 159 3.85 2.48 3.37
CA TYR A 159 3.85 1.67 2.16
C TYR A 159 2.43 1.38 1.66
N VAL A 160 1.54 0.94 2.55
CA VAL A 160 0.14 0.64 2.22
C VAL A 160 -0.62 1.90 1.80
N LEU A 161 -0.42 3.02 2.52
CA LEU A 161 -1.05 4.29 2.20
C LEU A 161 -0.68 4.78 0.79
N MET A 162 0.60 4.70 0.40
CA MET A 162 1.03 5.08 -0.94
C MET A 162 0.43 4.18 -2.01
N ALA A 163 0.41 2.86 -1.79
CA ALA A 163 -0.19 1.90 -2.72
C ALA A 163 -1.68 2.17 -2.96
N LEU A 164 -2.44 2.43 -1.88
CA LEU A 164 -3.86 2.75 -1.96
C LEU A 164 -4.11 4.12 -2.60
N TYR A 165 -3.22 5.09 -2.35
CA TYR A 165 -3.28 6.39 -3.00
C TYR A 165 -3.11 6.25 -4.51
N HIS A 166 -2.09 5.54 -4.98
CA HIS A 166 -1.90 5.26 -6.41
C HIS A 166 -3.08 4.52 -7.02
N GLN A 167 -3.59 3.50 -6.33
CA GLN A 167 -4.77 2.75 -6.79
C GLN A 167 -5.98 3.68 -7.00
N SER A 168 -6.15 4.67 -6.12
CA SER A 168 -7.26 5.62 -6.22
C SER A 168 -7.12 6.62 -7.39
N LEU A 169 -5.91 6.80 -7.90
CA LEU A 169 -5.62 7.63 -9.07
C LEU A 169 -5.70 6.86 -10.38
N GLU A 170 -5.59 5.53 -10.34
CA GLU A 170 -5.68 4.71 -11.54
C GLU A 170 -7.07 4.84 -12.17
N PRO A 171 -7.16 5.13 -13.48
CA PRO A 171 -8.43 5.14 -14.17
C PRO A 171 -9.02 3.74 -14.10
N GLN A 172 -10.25 3.63 -13.61
CA GLN A 172 -11.00 2.37 -13.62
C GLN A 172 -11.00 1.84 -15.06
N PRO A 173 -10.57 0.59 -15.30
CA PRO A 173 -10.61 0.03 -16.65
C PRO A 173 -12.06 0.12 -17.13
N SER A 174 -12.25 0.77 -18.29
CA SER A 174 -13.56 0.86 -18.91
C SER A 174 -14.15 -0.54 -18.99
N GLN A 175 -15.39 -0.69 -18.51
CA GLN A 175 -16.12 -1.93 -18.32
C GLN A 175 -16.17 -2.84 -19.58
N GLU A 176 -15.80 -2.30 -20.74
CA GLU A 176 -15.65 -3.00 -22.02
C GLU A 176 -14.66 -4.16 -22.01
N PHE A 177 -13.63 -4.17 -21.13
CA PHE A 177 -12.65 -5.26 -21.09
C PHE A 177 -13.15 -6.55 -20.41
N CYS A 178 -14.19 -6.47 -19.57
CA CYS A 178 -14.70 -7.64 -18.84
C CYS A 178 -15.50 -8.63 -19.72
N HIS A 179 -15.87 -8.23 -20.95
CA HIS A 179 -16.68 -9.05 -21.85
C HIS A 179 -15.88 -9.94 -22.80
N LEU A 180 -14.55 -9.78 -22.90
CA LEU A 180 -13.75 -10.50 -23.91
C LEU A 180 -13.12 -11.81 -23.41
N THR A 181 -13.28 -12.17 -22.14
CA THR A 181 -12.74 -13.42 -21.58
C THR A 181 -13.81 -14.46 -21.22
N SER A 182 -15.11 -14.18 -21.40
CA SER A 182 -16.18 -15.15 -21.13
C SER A 182 -16.48 -16.04 -22.35
N ASN A 183 -15.55 -16.91 -22.73
CA ASN A 183 -15.87 -18.06 -23.57
C ASN A 183 -15.75 -19.33 -22.72
N GLY A 184 -16.83 -19.69 -22.04
CA GLY A 184 -17.00 -21.00 -21.39
C GLY A 184 -16.98 -20.97 -19.86
N ASP A 185 -18.16 -21.17 -19.29
CA ASP A 185 -18.49 -21.57 -17.91
C ASP A 185 -18.31 -20.56 -16.75
N GLU A 186 -19.46 -20.19 -16.17
CA GLU A 186 -19.73 -19.45 -14.92
C GLU A 186 -19.16 -18.01 -14.78
N PRO A 187 -20.03 -16.97 -14.78
CA PRO A 187 -19.60 -15.59 -14.53
C PRO A 187 -19.27 -15.39 -13.03
N SER A 188 -18.01 -15.52 -12.65
CA SER A 188 -17.52 -15.09 -11.35
C SER A 188 -17.49 -13.56 -11.26
N THR A 189 -18.38 -13.00 -10.43
CA THR A 189 -18.70 -11.58 -10.22
C THR A 189 -17.59 -10.72 -9.56
N LEU A 190 -16.31 -11.11 -9.65
CA LEU A 190 -15.24 -10.62 -8.76
C LEU A 190 -14.07 -9.90 -9.47
N ALA A 191 -14.23 -9.41 -10.70
CA ALA A 191 -13.12 -8.84 -11.47
C ALA A 191 -12.39 -7.63 -10.81
N PRO A 192 -13.05 -6.66 -10.13
CA PRO A 192 -12.34 -5.58 -9.44
C PRO A 192 -11.67 -6.05 -8.13
N VAL A 193 -12.19 -7.13 -7.53
CA VAL A 193 -11.65 -7.73 -6.30
C VAL A 193 -10.37 -8.53 -6.59
N ALA A 194 -10.19 -9.02 -7.82
CA ALA A 194 -9.01 -9.79 -8.21
C ALA A 194 -7.70 -9.00 -8.17
N LEU A 195 -7.70 -7.69 -8.48
CA LEU A 195 -6.52 -6.83 -8.34
C LEU A 195 -6.22 -6.49 -6.87
N PHE A 196 -7.27 -6.40 -6.04
CA PHE A 196 -7.13 -6.28 -4.59
C PHE A 196 -6.49 -7.54 -3.98
N LEU A 197 -6.94 -8.71 -4.43
CA LEU A 197 -6.37 -10.02 -4.06
C LEU A 197 -4.94 -10.23 -4.59
N ASP A 198 -4.53 -9.54 -5.64
CA ASP A 198 -3.16 -9.64 -6.17
C ASP A 198 -2.14 -8.81 -5.39
N LEU A 199 -2.53 -7.63 -4.92
CA LEU A 199 -1.79 -6.95 -3.87
C LEU A 199 -1.81 -7.83 -2.61
N ASP A 200 -2.94 -8.43 -2.25
CA ASP A 200 -3.07 -9.36 -1.13
C ASP A 200 -2.23 -10.63 -1.31
N MET A 201 -1.90 -11.07 -2.53
CA MET A 201 -1.12 -12.29 -2.71
C MET A 201 0.40 -12.03 -2.59
N GLN A 202 0.91 -10.90 -3.09
CA GLN A 202 2.33 -10.54 -2.98
C GLN A 202 2.67 -9.74 -1.73
N THR A 203 1.81 -8.79 -1.33
CA THR A 203 1.94 -8.15 -0.02
C THR A 203 1.52 -9.12 1.07
N GLY A 204 0.48 -9.94 0.88
CA GLY A 204 0.08 -10.96 1.85
C GLY A 204 1.05 -12.12 1.98
N THR A 205 1.84 -12.57 0.98
CA THR A 205 2.89 -13.59 1.27
C THR A 205 4.07 -13.01 2.06
N HIS A 206 4.55 -11.82 1.72
CA HIS A 206 5.57 -11.12 2.53
C HIS A 206 5.04 -10.68 3.91
N PHE A 207 3.75 -10.39 4.00
CA PHE A 207 3.04 -10.01 5.22
C PHE A 207 2.61 -11.22 6.05
N LEU A 208 2.30 -12.37 5.47
CA LEU A 208 2.07 -13.66 6.13
C LEU A 208 3.38 -14.13 6.75
N LEU A 209 4.49 -14.01 6.02
CA LEU A 209 5.83 -14.25 6.58
C LEU A 209 6.17 -13.28 7.74
N TYR A 210 5.62 -12.06 7.75
CA TYR A 210 5.84 -11.09 8.83
C TYR A 210 4.85 -11.25 10.00
N SER A 211 3.56 -11.48 9.73
CA SER A 211 2.49 -11.69 10.71
C SER A 211 2.73 -12.98 11.50
N GLN A 212 3.36 -13.98 10.87
CA GLN A 212 3.89 -15.18 11.51
C GLN A 212 4.88 -14.88 12.65
N THR A 213 5.54 -13.71 12.67
CA THR A 213 6.50 -13.39 13.75
C THR A 213 5.87 -12.72 14.97
N LYS A 214 4.73 -12.02 14.83
CA LYS A 214 4.12 -11.19 15.90
C LYS A 214 2.59 -10.99 15.71
N PRO A 215 1.72 -11.93 16.12
CA PRO A 215 0.27 -11.83 15.90
C PRO A 215 -0.43 -10.63 16.58
N HIS A 216 0.13 -10.08 17.66
CA HIS A 216 -0.37 -8.81 18.23
C HIS A 216 -0.17 -7.60 17.29
N ARG A 217 0.68 -7.72 16.26
CA ARG A 217 0.86 -6.71 15.21
C ARG A 217 -0.11 -6.87 14.05
N LEU A 218 -0.83 -7.98 13.92
CA LEU A 218 -2.04 -8.01 13.09
C LEU A 218 -3.04 -6.99 13.61
N ILE A 219 -3.12 -6.79 14.93
CA ILE A 219 -3.92 -5.72 15.53
C ILE A 219 -3.37 -4.34 15.13
N SER A 220 -2.07 -4.11 15.17
CA SER A 220 -1.48 -2.84 14.71
C SER A 220 -1.62 -2.60 13.21
N PHE A 221 -1.57 -3.64 12.38
CA PHE A 221 -1.85 -3.55 10.96
C PHE A 221 -3.33 -3.29 10.71
N ARG A 222 -4.24 -4.00 11.37
CA ARG A 222 -5.67 -3.70 11.47
C ARG A 222 -5.89 -2.23 11.83
N ASN A 223 -5.19 -1.73 12.84
CA ASN A 223 -5.33 -0.37 13.33
C ASN A 223 -4.76 0.68 12.37
N CYS A 224 -3.70 0.32 11.67
CA CYS A 224 -3.15 1.07 10.57
C CYS A 224 -4.13 1.11 9.40
N TRP A 225 -4.70 -0.04 9.03
CA TRP A 225 -5.68 -0.21 7.97
C TRP A 225 -6.94 0.59 8.29
N ILE A 226 -7.44 0.53 9.52
CA ILE A 226 -8.52 1.39 10.02
C ILE A 226 -8.14 2.86 9.98
N THR A 227 -6.91 3.24 10.35
CA THR A 227 -6.50 4.65 10.28
C THR A 227 -6.49 5.11 8.82
N ILE A 228 -5.99 4.28 7.91
CA ILE A 228 -6.01 4.52 6.46
C ILE A 228 -7.45 4.48 5.92
N PHE A 229 -8.32 3.62 6.46
CA PHE A 229 -9.69 3.41 6.03
C PHE A 229 -10.62 4.51 6.53
N GLU A 230 -10.52 4.96 7.78
CA GLU A 230 -11.16 6.18 8.30
C GLU A 230 -10.74 7.40 7.45
N TYR A 231 -9.51 7.37 6.95
CA TYR A 231 -8.96 8.44 6.14
C TYR A 231 -9.49 8.44 4.70
N THR A 232 -9.56 7.27 4.05
CA THR A 232 -10.25 7.10 2.76
C THR A 232 -11.78 7.27 2.91
N ARG A 233 -12.32 6.96 4.09
CA ARG A 233 -13.72 7.15 4.49
C ARG A 233 -14.09 8.61 4.71
N SER A 234 -13.21 9.45 5.25
CA SER A 234 -13.41 10.90 5.26
C SER A 234 -13.33 11.51 3.86
N SER A 235 -12.57 10.88 2.96
CA SER A 235 -12.65 11.08 1.51
C SER A 235 -13.84 10.36 0.86
N LYS A 236 -14.85 9.84 1.60
CA LYS A 236 -16.07 9.27 0.98
C LYS A 236 -16.86 10.26 0.14
N ARG A 237 -16.67 11.58 0.22
CA ARG A 237 -17.21 12.45 -0.86
C ARG A 237 -16.59 12.16 -2.22
N PHE A 238 -15.40 11.55 -2.26
CA PHE A 238 -14.70 11.10 -3.46
C PHE A 238 -15.11 9.68 -3.86
N LEU A 239 -15.17 8.73 -2.90
CA LEU A 239 -15.55 7.33 -3.20
C LEU A 239 -17.06 7.12 -3.36
N VAL A 240 -17.93 7.87 -2.67
CA VAL A 240 -19.38 7.85 -2.88
C VAL A 240 -19.73 8.45 -4.24
N ASN A 241 -19.02 9.48 -4.72
CA ASN A 241 -19.20 9.94 -6.12
C ASN A 241 -18.67 8.94 -7.16
N LEU A 242 -17.73 8.06 -6.78
CA LEU A 242 -17.22 6.99 -7.64
C LEU A 242 -18.23 5.82 -7.80
N PHE A 243 -19.12 5.61 -6.82
CA PHE A 243 -20.12 4.53 -6.84
C PHE A 243 -21.58 5.02 -7.06
N ASP A 244 -21.97 6.21 -6.57
CA ASP A 244 -23.32 6.78 -6.78
C ASP A 244 -23.49 7.44 -8.17
N GLY A 245 -22.40 7.72 -8.89
CA GLY A 245 -22.44 8.16 -10.29
C GLY A 245 -23.12 7.16 -11.23
N HIS A 246 -23.36 5.93 -10.78
CA HIS A 246 -23.96 4.85 -11.56
C HIS A 246 -25.47 4.64 -11.35
N LEU A 247 -26.12 5.38 -10.44
CA LEU A 247 -27.57 5.23 -10.15
C LEU A 247 -28.44 6.43 -10.57
N SER A 248 -27.90 7.46 -11.21
CA SER A 248 -28.67 8.65 -11.64
C SER A 248 -28.68 8.92 -13.15
N ARG A 249 -28.80 7.86 -13.98
CA ARG A 249 -29.22 7.98 -15.39
C ARG A 249 -30.16 6.84 -15.79
N LYS A 250 -31.35 6.85 -15.22
CA LYS A 250 -32.57 6.35 -15.86
C LYS A 250 -33.73 7.28 -15.49
N SER A 251 -33.91 8.31 -16.30
CA SER A 251 -35.17 9.03 -16.52
C SER A 251 -35.19 9.47 -17.97
#